data_AF-A0A2Z5N2T2-F1
#
_entry.id   AF-A0A2Z5N2T2-F1
#
_cell.length_a   1.000
_cell.length_b   1.000
_cell.length_c   1.000
_cell.angle_alpha   90.00
_cell.angle_beta   90.00
_cell.angle_gamma   90.00
#
_symmetry.space_group_name_H-M   'P 1'
#
loop_
_entity.id
_entity.type
_entity.pdbx_description
1 polymer ?
#
loop_
_entity_poly.entity_id
_entity_poly.type
_entity_poly.pdbx_seq_one_letter_code
_entity_poly.pdbx_strand_id
1 'polypeptide(L)'
;MRTRTSRRSGDPRTARRTDREAPSPLRRFSIRLNNRPAAQNRHVLIAALTSAGFTNYPSEWWHWSFSDRYWAVMRRELHAIYGPVEESLLDEGSR
;
A
#
# COMPACT_ATOMS: atom_id res chain seq x y z
N MET A 1 31.91 -62.18 -38.01
CA MET A 1 30.52 -62.52 -37.59
C MET A 1 29.72 -61.22 -37.63
N ARG A 2 28.65 -61.17 -38.42
CA ARG A 2 27.75 -60.01 -38.68
C ARG A 2 27.09 -59.60 -37.34
N THR A 3 26.76 -58.34 -37.05
CA THR A 3 25.60 -57.58 -37.56
C THR A 3 25.70 -56.12 -37.06
N ARG A 4 25.60 -55.12 -37.96
CA ARG A 4 24.38 -54.35 -38.34
C ARG A 4 24.16 -53.10 -37.47
N THR A 5 24.47 -51.98 -38.12
CA THR A 5 23.96 -50.62 -37.93
C THR A 5 22.49 -50.55 -37.50
N SER A 6 22.18 -49.65 -36.56
CA SER A 6 20.86 -49.01 -36.48
C SER A 6 20.98 -47.59 -35.94
N ARG A 7 20.52 -46.66 -36.78
CA ARG A 7 20.42 -45.22 -36.61
C ARG A 7 18.97 -44.90 -36.21
N ARG A 8 18.75 -44.19 -35.11
CA ARG A 8 17.57 -43.31 -34.84
C ARG A 8 17.85 -42.54 -33.55
N SER A 9 18.14 -41.25 -33.59
CA SER A 9 17.21 -40.10 -33.80
C SER A 9 16.62 -39.61 -32.49
N GLY A 10 17.00 -38.40 -32.07
CA GLY A 10 16.24 -37.60 -31.11
C GLY A 10 17.11 -36.75 -30.18
N ASP A 11 17.61 -35.63 -30.69
CA ASP A 11 18.21 -34.54 -29.91
C ASP A 11 17.17 -33.93 -28.93
N PRO A 12 17.57 -33.43 -27.74
CA PRO A 12 16.65 -32.89 -26.76
C PRO A 12 16.46 -31.40 -27.03
N ARG A 13 15.21 -30.93 -27.14
CA ARG A 13 14.71 -29.61 -26.71
C ARG A 13 13.33 -29.32 -27.31
N THR A 14 12.60 -28.48 -26.57
CA THR A 14 11.45 -27.67 -26.99
C THR A 14 10.13 -28.40 -27.33
N ALA A 15 9.17 -28.34 -26.40
CA ALA A 15 8.01 -27.45 -26.54
C ALA A 15 7.07 -27.58 -25.34
N ARG A 16 7.02 -26.52 -24.53
CA ARG A 16 5.95 -26.23 -23.54
C ARG A 16 4.59 -26.17 -24.25
N ARG A 17 3.59 -26.88 -23.73
CA ARG A 17 2.14 -26.70 -23.96
C ARG A 17 1.41 -27.43 -22.83
N THR A 18 0.48 -26.91 -22.04
CA THR A 18 -0.13 -25.58 -21.84
C THR A 18 -0.78 -25.64 -20.46
N ASP A 19 -0.31 -24.85 -19.50
CA ASP A 19 -1.07 -24.62 -18.26
C ASP A 19 -2.28 -23.75 -18.61
N ARG A 20 -3.48 -24.31 -18.56
CA ARG A 20 -4.74 -23.53 -18.53
C ARG A 20 -5.10 -23.26 -17.08
N GLU A 21 -4.44 -22.27 -16.50
CA GLU A 21 -4.89 -21.67 -15.25
C GLU A 21 -6.03 -20.69 -15.58
N ALA A 22 -7.23 -20.96 -15.07
CA ALA A 22 -8.37 -20.07 -15.21
C ALA A 22 -8.08 -18.74 -14.49
N PRO A 23 -8.37 -17.56 -15.06
CA PRO A 23 -8.14 -16.32 -14.35
C PRO A 23 -9.15 -16.19 -13.19
N SER A 24 -8.66 -16.15 -11.95
CA SER A 24 -9.48 -15.77 -10.78
C SER A 24 -10.11 -14.38 -11.00
N PRO A 25 -11.43 -14.20 -10.78
CA PRO A 25 -12.12 -12.96 -11.17
C PRO A 25 -12.01 -11.80 -10.18
N LEU A 26 -11.24 -11.89 -9.08
CA LEU A 26 -11.19 -10.83 -8.08
C LEU A 26 -9.80 -10.22 -7.92
N ARG A 27 -9.24 -9.71 -9.02
CA ARG A 27 -8.09 -8.81 -9.01
C ARG A 27 -8.57 -7.39 -8.65
N ARG A 28 -8.95 -7.22 -7.37
CA ARG A 28 -9.43 -5.94 -6.82
C ARG A 28 -8.38 -4.85 -7.02
N PHE A 29 -8.72 -3.87 -7.86
CA PHE A 29 -8.18 -2.51 -7.97
C PHE A 29 -6.74 -2.29 -7.50
N SER A 30 -5.75 -2.82 -8.21
CA SER A 30 -4.41 -2.21 -8.17
C SER A 30 -4.29 -1.25 -9.36
N ILE A 31 -4.84 -0.04 -9.21
CA ILE A 31 -4.36 1.09 -10.02
C ILE A 31 -2.93 1.33 -9.55
N ARG A 32 -1.96 0.67 -10.18
CA ARG A 32 -0.54 1.00 -9.97
C ARG A 32 -0.31 2.38 -10.58
N LEU A 33 -0.51 3.41 -9.77
CA LEU A 33 0.02 4.75 -10.03
C LEU A 33 1.55 4.65 -9.95
N ASN A 34 2.17 4.25 -11.06
CA ASN A 34 3.63 4.22 -11.22
C ASN A 34 4.15 5.66 -11.41
N ASN A 35 3.90 6.54 -10.44
CA ASN A 35 4.53 7.85 -10.36
C ASN A 35 5.54 7.80 -9.21
N ARG A 36 6.77 7.36 -9.51
CA ARG A 36 7.85 7.21 -8.52
C ARG A 36 8.08 8.50 -7.70
N PRO A 37 8.08 9.71 -8.31
CA PRO A 37 8.09 10.96 -7.55
C PRO A 37 6.95 11.09 -6.54
N ALA A 38 5.70 10.80 -6.93
CA ALA A 38 4.57 10.95 -6.01
C ALA A 38 4.61 9.94 -4.84
N ALA A 39 5.05 8.70 -5.10
CA ALA A 39 5.27 7.71 -4.04
C ALA A 39 6.41 8.13 -3.10
N GLN A 40 7.52 8.64 -3.66
CA GLN A 40 8.65 9.14 -2.87
C GLN A 40 8.25 10.33 -1.99
N ASN A 41 7.50 11.29 -2.54
CA ASN A 41 7.00 12.44 -1.79
C ASN A 41 6.07 12.02 -0.65
N ARG A 42 5.22 11.01 -0.87
CA ARG A 42 4.39 10.43 0.19
C ARG A 42 5.23 9.79 1.28
N HIS A 43 6.29 9.04 0.95
CA HIS A 43 7.19 8.49 1.97
C HIS A 43 7.88 9.58 2.79
N VAL A 44 8.36 10.65 2.15
CA VAL A 44 8.96 11.79 2.85
C VAL A 44 7.97 12.44 3.81
N LEU A 45 6.74 12.71 3.33
CA LEU A 45 5.68 13.28 4.16
C LEU A 45 5.34 12.36 5.36
N ILE A 46 5.21 11.06 5.10
CA ILE A 46 4.90 10.08 6.14
C ILE A 46 5.99 10.08 7.21
N ALA A 47 7.26 9.97 6.80
CA ALA A 47 8.38 9.97 7.73
C ALA A 47 8.42 11.26 8.57
N ALA A 48 8.27 12.42 7.93
CA ALA A 48 8.29 13.71 8.60
C ALA A 48 7.17 13.83 9.65
N LEU A 49 5.92 13.58 9.26
CA LEU A 49 4.79 13.78 10.16
C LEU A 49 4.71 12.71 11.26
N THR A 50 5.04 11.46 10.96
CA THR A 50 5.15 10.42 12.01
C THR A 50 6.25 10.76 13.02
N SER A 51 7.39 11.30 12.57
CA SER A 51 8.46 11.74 13.48
C SER A 51 8.06 12.92 14.37
N ALA A 52 7.19 13.80 13.86
CA ALA A 52 6.61 14.91 14.61
C ALA A 52 5.46 14.48 15.54
N GLY A 53 5.12 13.19 15.57
CA GLY A 53 4.10 12.63 16.46
C GLY A 53 2.70 12.55 15.87
N PHE A 54 2.50 12.84 14.59
CA PHE A 54 1.20 12.68 13.92
C PHE A 54 0.91 11.22 13.58
N THR A 55 -0.39 10.90 13.48
CA THR A 55 -0.90 9.60 13.05
C THR A 55 -1.54 9.72 11.67
N ASN A 56 -1.18 8.84 10.74
CA ASN A 56 -1.77 8.81 9.40
C ASN A 56 -3.01 7.91 9.34
N TYR A 57 -3.97 8.27 8.49
CA TYR A 57 -5.10 7.39 8.17
C TYR A 57 -4.77 6.50 6.96
N PRO A 58 -4.75 5.16 7.09
CA PRO A 58 -4.26 4.28 6.03
C PRO A 58 -5.05 4.33 4.71
N SER A 59 -6.36 4.62 4.75
CA SER A 59 -7.19 4.69 3.54
C SER A 59 -7.21 6.08 2.88
N GLU A 60 -6.73 7.12 3.57
CA GLU A 60 -6.67 8.49 3.07
C GLU A 60 -5.26 9.03 3.33
N TRP A 61 -4.34 8.84 2.39
CA TRP A 61 -2.92 9.15 2.59
C TRP A 61 -2.64 10.61 2.98
N TRP A 62 -3.55 11.53 2.62
CA TRP A 62 -3.48 12.95 2.95
C TRP A 62 -4.04 13.29 4.34
N HIS A 63 -4.73 12.36 5.00
CA HIS A 63 -5.36 12.58 6.29
C HIS A 63 -4.37 12.32 7.42
N TRP A 64 -4.21 13.32 8.28
CA TRP A 64 -3.31 13.30 9.42
C TRP A 64 -4.04 13.80 10.65
N SER A 65 -3.79 13.11 11.76
CA SER A 65 -4.44 13.33 13.03
C SER A 65 -3.38 13.57 14.09
N PHE A 66 -3.60 14.61 14.90
CA PHE A 66 -2.74 14.98 16.01
C PHE A 66 -3.59 15.40 17.18
N SER A 67 -3.31 14.84 18.35
CA SER A 67 -3.92 15.27 19.61
C SER A 67 -5.45 15.13 19.70
N ASP A 68 -6.11 14.54 18.70
CA ASP A 68 -7.53 14.22 18.71
C ASP A 68 -7.79 12.77 19.21
N ARG A 69 -9.06 12.36 19.21
CA ARG A 69 -9.48 11.03 19.67
C ARG A 69 -8.89 9.89 18.87
N TYR A 70 -8.82 10.01 17.55
CA TYR A 70 -8.23 8.98 16.70
C TYR A 70 -6.74 8.85 16.97
N TRP A 71 -6.04 9.98 17.07
CA TRP A 71 -4.63 10.02 17.45
C TRP A 71 -4.38 9.31 18.79
N ALA A 72 -5.18 9.61 19.82
CA ALA A 72 -5.03 9.02 21.15
C ALA A 72 -5.20 7.50 21.12
N VAL A 73 -6.22 7.00 20.41
CA VAL A 73 -6.45 5.55 20.24
C VAL A 73 -5.27 4.89 19.53
N MET A 74 -4.80 5.47 18.43
CA MET A 74 -3.73 4.88 17.62
C MET A 74 -2.37 4.92 18.32
N ARG A 75 -2.10 5.94 19.12
CA ARG A 75 -0.86 6.07 19.90
C ARG A 75 -0.93 5.41 21.28
N ARG A 76 -2.09 4.89 21.67
CA ARG A 76 -2.36 4.32 23.01
C ARG A 76 -2.16 5.32 24.14
N GLU A 77 -2.54 6.57 23.88
CA GLU A 77 -2.57 7.62 24.88
C GLU A 77 -3.87 7.52 25.70
N LEU A 78 -3.83 7.96 26.95
CA LEU A 78 -4.98 7.87 27.86
C LEU A 78 -6.14 8.79 27.44
N HIS A 79 -5.84 9.94 26.84
CA HIS A 79 -6.82 10.92 26.39
C HIS A 79 -6.31 11.73 25.21
N ALA A 80 -7.24 12.28 24.43
CA ALA A 80 -6.94 13.30 23.44
C ALA A 80 -6.51 14.59 24.15
N ILE A 81 -5.52 15.29 23.59
CA ILE A 81 -5.07 16.59 24.13
C ILE A 81 -6.09 17.68 23.79
N TYR A 82 -6.71 17.61 22.62
CA TYR A 82 -7.75 18.53 22.21
C TYR A 82 -9.14 17.87 22.28
N GLY A 83 -10.06 18.58 22.93
CA GLY A 83 -11.48 18.24 23.00
C GLY A 83 -12.30 18.96 21.93
N PRO A 84 -13.60 18.65 21.84
CA PRO A 84 -14.53 19.44 21.04
C PRO A 84 -14.55 20.89 21.55
N VAL A 85 -14.72 21.82 20.62
CA VAL A 85 -14.90 23.25 20.92
C VAL A 85 -16.36 23.60 20.69
N GLU A 86 -16.94 24.35 21.62
CA GLU A 86 -18.29 24.89 21.46
C GLU A 86 -18.33 25.91 20.31
N GLU A 87 -19.39 25.89 19.52
CA GLU A 87 -19.53 26.76 18.34
C GLU A 87 -19.44 28.26 18.70
N SER A 88 -19.94 28.64 19.88
CA SER A 88 -19.87 30.01 20.38
C SER A 88 -18.44 30.55 20.54
N LEU A 89 -17.45 29.68 20.76
CA LEU A 89 -16.04 30.07 20.91
C LEU A 89 -15.35 30.32 19.56
N LEU A 90 -15.96 29.90 18.45
CA LEU A 90 -15.42 30.12 17.10
C LEU A 90 -15.68 31.56 16.61
N ASP A 91 -16.79 32.16 17.04
CA ASP A 91 -17.16 33.54 16.70
C ASP A 91 -16.25 34.58 17.40
N GLU A 92 -15.76 34.28 18.59
CA GLU A 92 -14.92 35.19 19.39
C GLU A 92 -13.50 35.32 18.83
N GLY A 93 -12.98 34.31 18.13
CA GLY A 93 -11.66 34.33 17.49
C GLY A 93 -11.63 34.94 16.08
N SER A 94 -12.80 35.31 15.55
CA SER A 94 -12.97 35.85 14.18
C SER A 94 -13.13 37.38 14.14
N ARG A 95 -13.02 38.07 15.28
CA ARG A 95 -12.98 39.54 15.41
C ARG A 95 -11.57 40.02 15.71
#